data_AF-A0AAQ4FEW2-F1
#
_entry.id   AF-A0AAQ4FEW2-F1
#
_cell.length_a   1.000
_cell.length_b   1.000
_cell.length_c   1.000
_cell.angle_alpha   90.00
_cell.angle_beta   90.00
_cell.angle_gamma   90.00
#
_symmetry.space_group_name_H-M   'P 1'
#
loop_
_entity.id
_entity.type
_entity.pdbx_description
1 polymer ?
#
loop_
_entity_poly.entity_id
_entity_poly.type
_entity_poly.pdbx_seq_one_letter_code
_entity_poly.pdbx_strand_id
1 'polypeptide(L)'
;MRRGQPVSSYEDFTKDMRYLGVFETDSWKSRLPLRLIQTHLPPPKEAASTEGKYIYVARNPWDVAVSLFHMVTNLSVYRFQDGSFDELIDAFLSDDVIGNGNYFDHVVSGYAIKDEPNVLFVTYENLMEDTRGTILKLANFLGDHYARELEEDDQAFRTLLSRCAAERMRDTMIAHLDKNTQPEFQIALDRLKETCKSGHNGDSAKYNLVREARVGGWKKHFTPEQLQRMEAAVKNAEKKSPVMDLWRNIRDDAIAASSAE
;
A
#
# COMPACT_ATOMS: atom_id res chain seq x y z
N MET A 1 11.82 13.33 12.87
CA MET A 1 10.37 13.33 12.56
C MET A 1 9.67 14.37 13.43
N ARG A 2 8.39 14.69 13.20
CA ARG A 2 7.62 15.77 13.87
C ARG A 2 7.44 15.63 15.40
N ARG A 3 8.35 14.93 16.10
CA ARG A 3 8.33 14.64 17.55
C ARG A 3 6.98 14.11 18.01
N GLY A 4 6.46 13.13 17.27
CA GLY A 4 5.17 12.52 17.51
C GLY A 4 3.95 13.36 17.11
N GLN A 5 4.09 14.63 16.67
CA GLN A 5 2.94 15.43 16.25
C GLN A 5 2.29 14.84 14.98
N PRO A 6 0.96 14.69 14.94
CA PRO A 6 0.26 14.14 13.80
C PRO A 6 0.30 15.12 12.62
N VAL A 7 0.10 14.59 11.42
CA VAL A 7 -0.26 15.40 10.26
C VAL A 7 -1.71 15.84 10.37
N SER A 8 -2.03 17.05 9.90
CA SER A 8 -3.39 17.59 9.98
C SER A 8 -4.22 17.36 8.70
N SER A 9 -3.57 17.02 7.59
CA SER A 9 -4.21 16.65 6.32
C SER A 9 -3.31 15.79 5.45
N TYR A 10 -3.86 15.25 4.36
CA TYR A 10 -3.09 14.53 3.35
C TYR A 10 -2.05 15.41 2.64
N GLU A 11 -2.35 16.69 2.41
CA GLU A 11 -1.40 17.65 1.82
C GLU A 11 -0.26 17.95 2.79
N ASP A 12 -0.54 17.98 4.08
CA ASP A 12 0.50 18.11 5.11
C ASP A 12 1.39 16.85 5.17
N PHE A 13 0.80 15.66 5.01
CA PHE A 13 1.51 14.40 4.92
C PHE A 13 2.44 14.31 3.70
N THR A 14 1.97 14.70 2.52
CA THR A 14 2.73 14.61 1.27
C THR A 14 3.81 15.69 1.10
N LYS A 15 3.78 16.77 1.91
CA LYS A 15 4.83 17.81 1.89
C LYS A 15 6.21 17.31 2.26
N ASP A 16 6.29 16.38 3.21
CA ASP A 16 7.54 15.86 3.79
C ASP A 16 7.98 14.52 3.16
N MET A 17 7.25 14.05 2.15
CA MET A 17 7.48 12.80 1.44
C MET A 17 7.63 13.05 -0.06
N ARG A 18 8.39 12.20 -0.77
CA ARG A 18 8.35 12.15 -2.24
C ARG A 18 8.05 10.76 -2.76
N TYR A 19 7.34 10.73 -3.87
CA TYR A 19 6.98 9.52 -4.56
C TYR A 19 7.93 9.30 -5.73
N LEU A 20 8.85 8.36 -5.59
CA LEU A 20 9.80 7.97 -6.64
C LEU A 20 9.06 7.18 -7.74
N GLY A 21 9.29 7.57 -8.99
CA GLY A 21 8.60 7.02 -10.17
C GLY A 21 7.36 7.82 -10.59
N VAL A 22 6.93 8.78 -9.76
CA VAL A 22 5.78 9.66 -10.07
C VAL A 22 6.19 11.13 -10.07
N PHE A 23 7.05 11.56 -9.13
CA PHE A 23 7.55 12.93 -9.03
C PHE A 23 9.05 12.99 -9.27
N GLU A 24 9.53 14.12 -9.79
CA GLU A 24 10.97 14.41 -9.85
C GLU A 24 11.57 14.44 -8.43
N THR A 25 12.68 13.72 -8.24
CA THR A 25 13.31 13.58 -6.92
C THR A 25 14.62 14.34 -6.79
N ASP A 26 15.29 14.67 -7.89
CA ASP A 26 16.68 15.16 -7.88
C ASP A 26 16.83 16.55 -7.24
N SER A 27 15.81 17.39 -7.37
CA SER A 27 15.77 18.74 -6.81
C SER A 27 15.07 18.83 -5.45
N TRP A 28 14.49 17.72 -4.96
CA TRP A 28 13.68 17.75 -3.75
C TRP A 28 14.50 17.81 -2.46
N LYS A 29 14.05 18.67 -1.54
CA LYS A 29 14.59 18.76 -0.17
C LYS A 29 13.47 18.55 0.85
N SER A 30 13.67 17.57 1.74
CA SER A 30 12.78 17.33 2.88
C SER A 30 12.83 18.49 3.88
N ARG A 31 11.68 18.85 4.47
CA ARG A 31 11.65 19.77 5.63
C ARG A 31 11.93 19.06 6.94
N LEU A 32 11.92 17.73 6.93
CA LEU A 32 12.30 16.90 8.05
C LEU A 32 13.81 16.63 7.99
N PRO A 33 14.46 16.33 9.13
CA PRO A 33 15.86 15.90 9.14
C PRO A 33 16.09 14.57 8.41
N LEU A 34 15.02 13.83 8.08
CA LEU A 34 15.05 12.60 7.31
C LEU A 34 14.36 12.81 5.95
N ARG A 35 14.90 12.18 4.90
CA ARG A 35 14.24 12.09 3.59
C ARG A 35 13.33 10.86 3.59
N LEU A 36 12.03 11.09 3.46
CA LEU A 36 11.04 10.02 3.31
C LEU A 36 10.69 9.89 1.83
N ILE A 37 10.96 8.71 1.27
CA ILE A 37 10.66 8.38 -0.13
C ILE A 37 9.74 7.18 -0.13
N GLN A 38 8.66 7.26 -0.89
CA GLN A 38 7.73 6.17 -1.16
C GLN A 38 7.83 5.78 -2.64
N THR A 39 7.60 4.51 -2.95
CA THR A 39 7.48 4.03 -4.33
C THR A 39 6.64 2.75 -4.39
N HIS A 40 6.04 2.49 -5.55
CA HIS A 40 5.51 1.17 -5.93
C HIS A 40 6.35 0.50 -7.02
N LEU A 41 7.52 1.06 -7.36
CA LEU A 41 8.47 0.40 -8.24
C LEU A 41 9.04 -0.84 -7.53
N PRO A 42 9.34 -1.93 -8.29
CA PRO A 42 10.02 -3.09 -7.74
C PRO A 42 11.31 -2.69 -7.00
N PRO A 43 11.65 -3.35 -5.89
CA PRO A 43 12.90 -3.10 -5.20
C PRO A 43 14.09 -3.29 -6.15
N PRO A 44 15.14 -2.46 -6.03
CA PRO A 44 16.30 -2.55 -6.90
C PRO A 44 16.99 -3.91 -6.73
N LYS A 45 17.18 -4.63 -7.84
CA LYS A 45 17.79 -5.97 -7.82
C LYS A 45 19.22 -5.97 -7.26
N GLU A 46 20.01 -4.94 -7.55
CA GLU A 46 21.47 -4.89 -7.30
C GLU A 46 22.01 -3.48 -6.96
N ALA A 47 21.18 -2.57 -6.44
CA ALA A 47 21.62 -1.19 -6.17
C ALA A 47 20.84 -0.47 -5.05
N ALA A 48 20.30 -1.21 -4.07
CA ALA A 48 19.84 -0.57 -2.85
C ALA A 48 21.05 0.08 -2.17
N SER A 49 21.01 1.39 -1.95
CA SER A 49 22.04 2.04 -1.15
C SER A 49 22.09 1.39 0.22
N THR A 50 23.27 0.98 0.67
CA THR A 50 23.47 0.47 2.03
C THR A 50 23.24 1.54 3.10
N GLU A 51 23.18 2.82 2.71
CA GLU A 51 22.92 3.95 3.61
C GLU A 51 21.43 4.19 3.84
N GLY A 52 20.57 3.70 2.95
CA GLY A 52 19.12 3.80 3.06
C GLY A 52 18.52 2.66 3.87
N LYS A 53 17.41 2.95 4.57
CA LYS A 53 16.54 1.93 5.18
C LYS A 53 15.31 1.74 4.31
N TYR A 54 14.97 0.49 4.01
CA TYR A 54 13.86 0.11 3.15
C TYR A 54 12.78 -0.58 3.98
N ILE A 55 11.53 -0.17 3.80
CA ILE A 55 10.39 -0.81 4.44
C ILE A 55 9.51 -1.35 3.31
N TYR A 56 9.46 -2.67 3.17
CA TYR A 56 8.65 -3.33 2.16
C TYR A 56 7.36 -3.86 2.81
N VAL A 57 6.21 -3.45 2.28
CA VAL A 57 4.91 -3.91 2.78
C VAL A 57 4.29 -4.86 1.75
N ALA A 58 4.14 -6.12 2.12
CA ALA A 58 3.41 -7.13 1.35
C ALA A 58 1.97 -7.27 1.87
N ARG A 59 1.05 -7.72 1.03
CA ARG A 59 -0.34 -8.01 1.41
C ARG A 59 -0.87 -9.13 0.52
N ASN A 60 -1.76 -9.99 1.02
CA ASN A 60 -2.30 -11.09 0.23
C ASN A 60 -2.91 -10.61 -1.11
N PRO A 61 -2.68 -11.33 -2.22
CA PRO A 61 -3.05 -10.86 -3.56
C PRO A 61 -4.54 -10.63 -3.75
N TRP A 62 -5.40 -11.41 -3.09
CA TRP A 62 -6.85 -11.30 -3.24
C TRP A 62 -7.39 -9.98 -2.67
N ASP A 63 -6.97 -9.60 -1.46
CA ASP A 63 -7.34 -8.29 -0.91
C ASP A 63 -6.67 -7.12 -1.65
N VAL A 64 -5.47 -7.32 -2.22
CA VAL A 64 -4.82 -6.31 -3.08
C VAL A 64 -5.66 -6.07 -4.33
N ALA A 65 -6.10 -7.12 -5.02
CA ALA A 65 -6.95 -7.00 -6.20
C ALA A 65 -8.26 -6.24 -5.89
N VAL A 66 -8.95 -6.57 -4.79
CA VAL A 66 -10.16 -5.83 -4.38
C VAL A 66 -9.84 -4.37 -4.04
N SER A 67 -8.75 -4.11 -3.32
CA SER A 67 -8.35 -2.74 -3.01
C SER A 67 -8.05 -1.94 -4.27
N LEU A 68 -7.37 -2.56 -5.23
CA LEU A 68 -7.03 -1.97 -6.52
C LEU A 68 -8.30 -1.68 -7.33
N PHE A 69 -9.24 -2.63 -7.39
CA PHE A 69 -10.52 -2.47 -8.06
C PHE A 69 -11.24 -1.19 -7.63
N HIS A 70 -11.39 -1.01 -6.32
CA HIS A 70 -12.05 0.16 -5.76
C HIS A 70 -11.30 1.46 -6.03
N MET A 71 -9.97 1.41 -6.13
CA MET A 71 -9.17 2.57 -6.47
C MET A 71 -9.35 2.96 -7.94
N VAL A 72 -9.19 2.01 -8.87
CA VAL A 72 -9.21 2.32 -10.32
C VAL A 72 -10.60 2.61 -10.86
N THR A 73 -11.64 2.05 -10.26
CA THR A 73 -13.03 2.37 -10.62
C THR A 73 -13.50 3.71 -10.05
N ASN A 74 -12.89 4.18 -8.96
CA ASN A 74 -13.26 5.45 -8.35
C ASN A 74 -12.43 6.61 -8.91
N LEU A 75 -11.12 6.48 -9.01
CA LEU A 75 -10.22 7.54 -9.49
C LEU A 75 -10.20 7.59 -11.02
N SER A 76 -10.76 8.67 -11.57
CA SER A 76 -10.94 8.83 -13.02
C SER A 76 -9.65 8.87 -13.83
N VAL A 77 -8.51 9.15 -13.19
CA VAL A 77 -7.19 9.15 -13.83
C VAL A 77 -6.84 7.78 -14.44
N TYR A 78 -7.37 6.69 -13.89
CA TYR A 78 -7.15 5.33 -14.39
C TYR A 78 -8.07 4.94 -15.55
N ARG A 79 -9.11 5.73 -15.84
CA ARG A 79 -10.06 5.48 -16.94
C ARG A 79 -10.71 4.10 -16.89
N PHE A 80 -11.01 3.59 -15.69
CA PHE A 80 -11.58 2.25 -15.45
C PHE A 80 -12.91 2.31 -14.68
N GLN A 81 -13.64 3.43 -14.75
CA GLN A 81 -14.84 3.68 -13.94
C GLN A 81 -15.96 2.67 -14.14
N ASP A 82 -16.11 2.17 -15.36
CA ASP A 82 -17.15 1.22 -15.76
C ASP A 82 -16.59 -0.18 -16.01
N GLY A 83 -15.33 -0.41 -15.64
CA GLY A 83 -14.69 -1.71 -15.73
C GLY A 83 -15.25 -2.69 -14.69
N SER A 84 -15.37 -3.95 -15.10
CA SER A 84 -15.79 -5.06 -14.27
C SER A 84 -14.64 -5.58 -13.39
N PHE A 85 -15.00 -6.32 -12.35
CA PHE A 85 -13.98 -7.00 -11.55
C PHE A 85 -13.26 -8.09 -12.36
N ASP A 86 -13.92 -8.69 -13.35
CA ASP A 86 -13.31 -9.70 -14.20
C ASP A 86 -12.18 -9.15 -15.07
N GLU A 87 -12.42 -8.00 -15.73
CA GLU A 87 -11.42 -7.27 -16.51
C GLU A 87 -10.24 -6.81 -15.63
N LEU A 88 -10.52 -6.44 -14.38
CA LEU A 88 -9.46 -6.11 -13.44
C LEU A 88 -8.60 -7.33 -13.12
N ILE A 89 -9.19 -8.52 -12.92
CA ILE A 89 -8.40 -9.73 -12.67
C ILE A 89 -7.48 -10.03 -13.86
N ASP A 90 -7.97 -9.90 -15.09
CA ASP A 90 -7.11 -10.07 -16.27
C ASP A 90 -5.96 -9.05 -16.29
N ALA A 91 -6.24 -7.78 -16.00
CA ALA A 91 -5.21 -6.75 -15.90
C ALA A 91 -4.22 -7.01 -14.75
N PHE A 92 -4.71 -7.44 -13.58
CA PHE A 92 -3.92 -7.73 -12.37
C PHE A 92 -2.96 -8.91 -12.57
N LEU A 93 -3.37 -9.88 -13.39
CA LEU A 93 -2.56 -11.06 -13.73
C LEU A 93 -1.60 -10.84 -14.91
N SER A 94 -1.70 -9.69 -15.59
CA SER A 94 -0.83 -9.34 -16.71
C SER A 94 0.59 -8.95 -16.27
N ASP A 95 1.48 -8.74 -17.24
CA ASP A 95 2.87 -8.35 -16.99
C ASP A 95 3.04 -6.90 -16.50
N ASP A 96 2.01 -6.06 -16.63
CA ASP A 96 2.07 -4.66 -16.21
C ASP A 96 0.79 -4.18 -15.52
N VAL A 97 0.80 -4.21 -14.19
CA VAL A 97 -0.29 -3.67 -13.37
C VAL A 97 -0.01 -2.20 -13.06
N ILE A 98 -0.65 -1.30 -13.81
CA ILE A 98 -0.60 0.16 -13.57
C ILE A 98 0.84 0.69 -13.59
N GLY A 99 1.67 0.21 -14.52
CA GLY A 99 3.05 0.68 -14.68
C GLY A 99 4.03 0.18 -13.61
N ASN A 100 3.61 -0.72 -12.72
CA ASN A 100 4.47 -1.29 -11.65
C ASN A 100 4.83 -2.76 -11.89
N GLY A 101 4.53 -3.29 -13.07
CA GLY A 101 4.82 -4.68 -13.42
C GLY A 101 3.83 -5.69 -12.83
N ASN A 102 4.12 -6.97 -13.01
CA ASN A 102 3.34 -8.07 -12.47
C ASN A 102 3.42 -8.10 -10.93
N TYR A 103 2.27 -8.17 -10.25
CA TYR A 103 2.19 -8.19 -8.79
C TYR A 103 3.00 -9.34 -8.16
N PHE A 104 2.92 -10.55 -8.74
CA PHE A 104 3.60 -11.71 -8.16
C PHE A 104 5.12 -11.58 -8.29
N ASP A 105 5.61 -11.10 -9.43
CA ASP A 105 7.04 -10.83 -9.60
C ASP A 105 7.52 -9.70 -8.66
N HIS A 106 6.67 -8.69 -8.43
CA HIS A 106 6.95 -7.63 -7.48
C HIS A 106 7.11 -8.19 -6.05
N VAL A 107 6.16 -8.99 -5.56
CA VAL A 107 6.26 -9.57 -4.20
C VAL A 107 7.38 -10.59 -4.07
N VAL A 108 7.66 -11.38 -5.12
CA VAL A 108 8.83 -12.28 -5.17
C VAL A 108 10.12 -11.48 -5.00
N SER A 109 10.26 -10.35 -5.70
CA SER A 109 11.47 -9.50 -5.58
C SER A 109 11.59 -8.84 -4.20
N GLY A 110 10.49 -8.40 -3.59
CA GLY A 110 10.49 -7.88 -2.21
C GLY A 110 10.85 -8.94 -1.17
N TYR A 111 10.36 -10.17 -1.36
CA TYR A 111 10.67 -11.29 -0.47
C TYR A 111 12.14 -11.75 -0.59
N ALA A 112 12.75 -11.61 -1.78
CA ALA A 112 14.14 -11.97 -1.99
C ALA A 112 15.12 -11.14 -1.14
N ILE A 113 14.78 -9.89 -0.81
CA ILE A 113 15.62 -8.98 -0.02
C ILE A 113 15.21 -8.90 1.46
N LYS A 114 14.23 -9.70 1.91
CA LYS A 114 13.62 -9.55 3.25
C LYS A 114 14.60 -9.70 4.41
N ASP A 115 15.70 -10.43 4.21
CA ASP A 115 16.71 -10.73 5.23
C ASP A 115 17.90 -9.76 5.19
N GLU A 116 17.89 -8.78 4.26
CA GLU A 116 18.93 -7.75 4.21
C GLU A 116 18.87 -6.85 5.45
N PRO A 117 20.01 -6.47 6.04
CA PRO A 117 20.06 -5.77 7.33
C PRO A 117 19.43 -4.36 7.30
N ASN A 118 19.30 -3.77 6.12
CA ASN A 118 18.67 -2.47 5.90
C ASN A 118 17.27 -2.58 5.28
N VAL A 119 16.63 -3.75 5.36
CA VAL A 119 15.26 -4.00 4.91
C VAL A 119 14.39 -4.45 6.10
N LEU A 120 13.23 -3.82 6.25
CA LEU A 120 12.15 -4.30 7.11
C LEU A 120 11.00 -4.78 6.24
N PHE A 121 10.83 -6.09 6.16
CA PHE A 121 9.70 -6.72 5.48
C PHE A 121 8.52 -6.88 6.44
N VAL A 122 7.36 -6.36 6.07
CA VAL A 122 6.13 -6.40 6.87
C VAL A 122 4.98 -6.91 6.00
N THR A 123 4.12 -7.77 6.55
CA THR A 123 2.84 -8.10 5.91
C THR A 123 1.74 -7.22 6.48
N TYR A 124 0.81 -6.78 5.63
CA TYR A 124 -0.38 -6.05 6.06
C TYR A 124 -1.20 -6.86 7.06
N GLU A 125 -1.23 -8.19 6.90
CA GLU A 125 -1.91 -9.11 7.81
C GLU A 125 -1.33 -9.04 9.22
N ASN A 126 0.00 -9.12 9.38
CA ASN A 126 0.62 -8.99 10.70
C ASN A 126 0.53 -7.56 11.26
N LEU A 127 0.55 -6.53 10.41
CA LEU A 127 0.31 -5.16 10.85
C LEU A 127 -1.09 -5.00 11.46
N MET A 128 -2.10 -5.66 10.88
CA MET A 128 -3.47 -5.62 11.38
C MET A 128 -3.69 -6.52 12.59
N GLU A 129 -2.99 -7.64 12.68
CA GLU A 129 -3.06 -8.58 13.80
C GLU A 129 -2.34 -8.06 15.05
N ASP A 130 -1.12 -7.53 14.88
CA ASP A 130 -0.30 -6.98 15.95
C ASP A 130 0.32 -5.63 15.53
N THR A 131 -0.52 -4.59 15.54
CA THR A 131 -0.09 -3.22 15.25
C THR A 131 0.97 -2.75 16.25
N ARG A 132 0.86 -3.12 17.53
CA ARG A 132 1.80 -2.69 18.58
C ARG A 132 3.19 -3.26 18.32
N GLY A 133 3.31 -4.58 18.16
CA GLY A 133 4.59 -5.21 17.87
C GLY A 133 5.17 -4.77 16.52
N THR A 134 4.33 -4.54 15.52
CA THR A 134 4.80 -4.01 14.22
C THR A 134 5.38 -2.60 14.35
N ILE A 135 4.75 -1.71 15.12
CA ILE A 135 5.29 -0.36 15.39
C ILE A 135 6.62 -0.44 16.18
N LEU A 136 6.74 -1.32 17.17
CA LEU A 136 8.00 -1.50 17.91
C LEU A 136 9.13 -2.00 17.00
N LYS A 137 8.84 -2.99 16.14
CA LYS A 137 9.79 -3.48 15.13
C LYS A 137 10.24 -2.36 14.19
N LEU A 138 9.30 -1.54 13.71
CA LEU A 138 9.60 -0.38 12.88
C LEU A 138 10.44 0.67 13.63
N ALA A 139 10.08 0.99 14.87
CA ALA A 139 10.82 1.96 15.69
C ALA A 139 12.26 1.50 15.91
N ASN A 140 12.46 0.24 16.28
CA ASN A 140 13.78 -0.35 16.47
C ASN A 140 14.58 -0.36 15.15
N PHE A 141 13.94 -0.74 14.04
CA PHE A 141 14.56 -0.72 12.72
C PHE A 141 15.02 0.68 12.31
N LEU A 142 14.26 1.74 12.63
CA LEU A 142 14.67 3.13 12.38
C LEU A 142 15.78 3.60 13.34
N GLY A 143 15.79 3.08 14.56
CA GLY A 143 16.86 3.20 15.53
C GLY A 143 16.38 2.97 16.98
N ASP A 144 17.18 2.27 17.77
CA ASP A 144 16.83 1.76 19.11
C ASP A 144 16.26 2.81 20.08
N HIS A 145 16.66 4.07 19.95
CA HIS A 145 16.13 5.16 20.78
C HIS A 145 14.64 5.42 20.56
N TYR A 146 14.11 5.19 19.35
CA TYR A 146 12.67 5.32 19.07
C TYR A 146 11.88 4.19 19.74
N ALA A 147 12.40 2.96 19.75
CA ALA A 147 11.75 1.85 20.43
C ALA A 147 11.71 2.09 21.94
N ARG A 148 12.86 2.46 22.54
CA ARG A 148 12.94 2.79 23.97
C ARG A 148 11.97 3.89 24.39
N GLU A 149 11.85 4.97 23.61
CA GLU A 149 10.89 6.04 23.90
C GLU A 149 9.44 5.52 23.96
N LEU A 150 9.07 4.59 23.07
CA LEU A 150 7.73 3.98 23.06
C LEU A 150 7.52 2.95 24.18
N GLU A 151 8.59 2.27 24.61
CA GLU A 151 8.56 1.29 25.70
C GLU A 151 8.53 1.96 27.09
N GLU A 152 9.22 3.09 27.24
CA GLU A 152 9.30 3.85 28.50
C GLU A 152 8.07 4.74 28.73
N ASP A 153 7.41 5.22 27.66
CA ASP A 153 6.20 6.05 27.73
C ASP A 153 4.98 5.36 27.09
N ASP A 154 4.28 4.57 27.90
CA ASP A 154 3.04 3.90 27.52
C ASP A 154 1.94 4.87 27.05
N GLN A 155 1.92 6.12 27.54
CA GLN A 155 0.93 7.11 27.11
C GLN A 155 1.26 7.63 25.71
N ALA A 156 2.53 7.90 25.43
CA ALA A 156 3.00 8.24 24.08
C ALA A 156 2.66 7.11 23.10
N PHE A 157 2.92 5.86 23.48
CA PHE A 157 2.64 4.73 22.60
C PHE A 157 1.13 4.52 22.36
N ARG A 158 0.29 4.60 23.40
CA ARG A 158 -1.18 4.57 23.21
C ARG A 158 -1.67 5.70 22.31
N THR A 159 -1.08 6.88 22.43
CA THR A 159 -1.41 8.02 21.58
C THR A 159 -1.02 7.77 20.12
N LEU A 160 0.16 7.19 19.88
CA LEU A 160 0.61 6.80 18.55
C LEU A 160 -0.32 5.75 17.92
N LEU A 161 -0.67 4.69 18.66
CA LEU A 161 -1.61 3.65 18.21
C LEU A 161 -2.96 4.25 17.82
N SER A 162 -3.50 5.15 18.64
CA SER A 162 -4.75 5.85 18.34
C SER A 162 -4.66 6.68 17.05
N ARG A 163 -3.53 7.36 16.80
CA ARG A 163 -3.30 8.16 15.59
C ARG A 163 -3.14 7.30 14.33
N CYS A 164 -2.58 6.09 14.46
CA CYS A 164 -2.42 5.13 13.38
C CYS A 164 -3.68 4.29 13.12
N ALA A 165 -4.69 4.35 13.98
CA ALA A 165 -5.93 3.61 13.81
C ALA A 165 -6.65 4.02 12.51
N ALA A 166 -7.26 3.05 11.83
CA ALA A 166 -7.92 3.26 10.54
C ALA A 166 -9.01 4.33 10.61
N GLU A 167 -9.75 4.42 11.73
CA GLU A 167 -10.73 5.46 12.01
C GLU A 167 -10.10 6.85 11.91
N ARG A 168 -8.94 7.05 12.56
CA ARG A 168 -8.24 8.34 12.54
C ARG A 168 -7.60 8.64 11.20
N MET A 169 -7.06 7.62 10.54
CA MET A 169 -6.51 7.80 9.20
C MET A 169 -7.61 8.18 8.20
N ARG A 170 -8.84 7.66 8.33
CA ARG A 170 -9.97 8.07 7.48
C ARG A 170 -10.31 9.55 7.57
N ASP A 171 -10.09 10.17 8.73
CA ASP A 171 -10.33 11.61 8.93
C ASP A 171 -9.21 12.47 8.31
N THR A 172 -8.00 11.92 8.15
CA THR A 172 -6.80 12.69 7.77
C THR A 172 -6.34 12.42 6.33
N MET A 173 -6.49 11.18 5.85
CA MET A 173 -5.99 10.70 4.56
C MET A 173 -7.04 10.91 3.46
N ILE A 174 -7.51 12.15 3.36
CA ILE A 174 -8.43 12.62 2.32
C ILE A 174 -7.62 13.46 1.35
N ALA A 175 -7.38 12.94 0.16
CA ALA A 175 -6.69 13.66 -0.90
C ALA A 175 -7.65 14.65 -1.57
N HIS A 176 -7.26 15.93 -1.59
CA HIS A 176 -7.91 16.94 -2.42
C HIS A 176 -7.28 16.95 -3.82
N LEU A 177 -8.01 16.38 -4.78
CA LEU A 177 -7.57 16.23 -6.17
C LEU A 177 -7.73 17.52 -7.00
N ASP A 178 -8.36 18.56 -6.44
CA ASP A 178 -8.50 19.90 -7.01
C ASP A 178 -7.48 20.90 -6.45
N LYS A 179 -6.79 20.55 -5.36
CA LYS A 179 -5.88 21.41 -4.61
C LYS A 179 -4.58 20.67 -4.31
N ASN A 180 -3.92 20.15 -5.34
CA ASN A 180 -2.70 19.40 -5.10
C ASN A 180 -1.45 20.27 -5.17
N THR A 181 -0.46 19.92 -4.34
CA THR A 181 0.80 20.66 -4.18
C THR A 181 1.92 20.17 -5.10
N GLN A 182 1.65 19.18 -5.95
CA GLN A 182 2.62 18.64 -6.93
C GLN A 182 2.11 18.95 -8.35
N PRO A 183 2.71 19.94 -9.05
CA PRO A 183 2.24 20.41 -10.36
C PRO A 183 2.11 19.31 -11.42
N GLU A 184 2.95 18.28 -11.37
CA GLU A 184 2.99 17.18 -12.34
C GLU A 184 1.71 16.33 -12.30
N PHE A 185 1.16 16.10 -11.10
CA PHE A 185 -0.10 15.37 -10.94
C PHE A 185 -1.31 16.23 -11.34
N GLN A 186 -1.23 17.55 -11.13
CA GLN A 186 -2.30 18.49 -11.46
C GLN A 186 -2.57 18.51 -12.97
N ILE A 187 -1.53 18.44 -13.80
CA ILE A 187 -1.68 18.40 -15.28
C ILE A 187 -2.54 17.21 -15.73
N ALA A 188 -2.39 16.06 -15.11
CA ALA A 188 -3.19 14.87 -15.44
C ALA A 188 -4.65 15.04 -14.99
N LEU A 189 -4.87 15.65 -13.83
CA LEU A 189 -6.21 15.86 -13.25
C LEU A 189 -7.00 16.98 -13.94
N ASP A 190 -6.34 18.07 -14.37
CA ASP A 190 -6.98 19.19 -15.07
C ASP A 190 -7.64 18.79 -16.40
N ARG A 191 -7.21 17.65 -16.96
CA ARG A 191 -7.77 17.08 -18.19
C ARG A 191 -9.03 16.23 -17.94
N LEU A 192 -9.38 15.98 -16.68
CA LEU A 192 -10.54 15.16 -16.29
C LEU A 192 -11.72 16.08 -15.97
N LYS A 193 -12.91 15.71 -16.46
CA LYS A 193 -14.16 16.43 -16.12
C LYS A 193 -14.57 16.20 -14.67
N GLU A 194 -14.32 15.00 -14.16
CA GLU A 194 -14.57 14.57 -12.79
C GLU A 194 -13.37 13.76 -12.32
N THR A 195 -12.89 13.99 -11.10
CA THR A 195 -11.70 13.30 -10.56
C THR A 195 -12.05 11.99 -9.85
N CYS A 196 -13.19 11.92 -9.14
CA CYS A 196 -13.72 10.68 -8.56
C CYS A 196 -15.17 10.38 -8.99
N LYS A 197 -15.48 9.10 -9.28
CA LYS A 197 -16.86 8.61 -9.53
C LYS A 197 -17.73 8.66 -8.27
N SER A 198 -17.13 8.39 -7.12
CA SER A 198 -17.78 8.39 -5.79
C SER A 198 -16.85 9.08 -4.80
N GLY A 199 -16.84 10.40 -4.88
CA GLY A 199 -16.04 11.26 -4.02
C GLY A 199 -16.43 11.19 -2.54
N HIS A 200 -15.52 11.63 -1.67
CA HIS A 200 -15.70 11.60 -0.23
C HIS A 200 -16.82 12.57 0.19
N ASN A 201 -17.84 12.06 0.90
CA ASN A 201 -19.05 12.80 1.30
C ASN A 201 -19.76 13.51 0.14
N GLY A 202 -19.72 12.91 -1.07
CA GLY A 202 -20.35 13.47 -2.27
C GLY A 202 -19.51 14.51 -3.01
N ASP A 203 -18.32 14.85 -2.51
CA ASP A 203 -17.40 15.78 -3.16
C ASP A 203 -16.45 15.01 -4.09
N SER A 204 -16.70 15.07 -5.40
CA SER A 204 -15.92 14.35 -6.42
C SER A 204 -14.44 14.74 -6.46
N ALA A 205 -14.07 15.91 -5.91
CA ALA A 205 -12.69 16.34 -5.79
C ALA A 205 -11.93 15.68 -4.63
N LYS A 206 -12.63 14.97 -3.73
CA LYS A 206 -12.02 14.36 -2.54
C LYS A 206 -12.01 12.85 -2.63
N TYR A 207 -10.84 12.25 -2.39
CA TYR A 207 -10.69 10.80 -2.31
C TYR A 207 -10.15 10.37 -0.96
N ASN A 208 -10.84 9.47 -0.27
CA ASN A 208 -10.34 8.89 0.96
C ASN A 208 -9.47 7.67 0.64
N LEU A 209 -8.19 7.72 0.99
CA LEU A 209 -7.26 6.61 0.73
C LEU A 209 -7.54 5.40 1.62
N VAL A 210 -8.24 5.57 2.75
CA VAL A 210 -8.52 4.50 3.71
C VAL A 210 -9.97 4.05 3.56
N ARG A 211 -10.16 2.84 3.01
CA ARG A 211 -11.48 2.27 2.75
C ARG A 211 -12.02 1.46 3.94
N GLU A 212 -11.67 0.17 4.00
CA GLU A 212 -12.17 -0.75 5.05
C GLU A 212 -11.12 -1.11 6.08
N ALA A 213 -9.82 -1.00 5.73
CA ALA A 213 -8.70 -1.39 6.58
C ALA A 213 -8.87 -2.76 7.27
N ARG A 214 -9.11 -3.81 6.49
CA ARG A 214 -9.31 -5.18 6.99
C ARG A 214 -8.67 -6.24 6.10
N VAL A 215 -8.49 -7.44 6.65
CA VAL A 215 -8.09 -8.66 5.96
C VAL A 215 -9.33 -9.50 5.65
N GLY A 216 -9.37 -10.17 4.50
CA GLY A 216 -10.44 -11.08 4.11
C GLY A 216 -11.65 -10.41 3.44
N GLY A 217 -11.50 -9.15 3.01
CA GLY A 217 -12.55 -8.45 2.25
C GLY A 217 -12.84 -9.14 0.91
N TRP A 218 -11.83 -9.81 0.34
CA TRP A 218 -11.90 -10.52 -0.93
C TRP A 218 -13.02 -11.57 -1.05
N LYS A 219 -13.43 -12.20 0.06
CA LYS A 219 -14.43 -13.29 0.07
C LYS A 219 -15.79 -12.91 -0.54
N LYS A 220 -16.09 -11.61 -0.66
CA LYS A 220 -17.36 -11.09 -1.20
C LYS A 220 -17.29 -10.71 -2.67
N HIS A 221 -16.11 -10.76 -3.30
CA HIS A 221 -15.88 -10.19 -4.63
C HIS A 221 -15.56 -11.24 -5.69
N PHE A 222 -14.86 -12.29 -5.30
CA PHE A 222 -14.36 -13.28 -6.25
C PHE A 222 -15.41 -14.33 -6.59
N THR A 223 -15.53 -14.66 -7.87
CA THR A 223 -16.19 -15.89 -8.33
C THR A 223 -15.25 -17.09 -8.26
N PRO A 224 -15.76 -18.33 -8.28
CA PRO A 224 -14.92 -19.53 -8.33
C PRO A 224 -13.91 -19.52 -9.48
N GLU A 225 -14.31 -19.10 -10.68
CA GLU A 225 -13.44 -19.05 -11.87
C GLU A 225 -12.31 -18.03 -11.70
N GLN A 226 -12.59 -16.87 -11.10
CA GLN A 226 -11.58 -15.86 -10.79
C GLN A 226 -10.55 -16.39 -9.79
N LEU A 227 -10.99 -17.15 -8.77
CA LEU A 227 -10.09 -17.79 -7.81
C LEU A 227 -9.20 -18.84 -8.46
N GLN A 228 -9.71 -19.61 -9.43
CA GLN A 228 -8.92 -20.56 -10.19
C GLN A 228 -7.82 -19.87 -11.02
N ARG A 229 -8.12 -18.74 -11.66
CA ARG A 229 -7.12 -17.92 -12.38
C ARG A 229 -6.04 -17.39 -11.43
N MET A 230 -6.44 -16.86 -10.27
CA MET A 230 -5.50 -16.40 -9.24
C MET A 230 -4.60 -17.54 -8.75
N GLU A 231 -5.15 -18.72 -8.47
CA GLU A 231 -4.38 -19.88 -8.01
C GLU A 231 -3.37 -20.36 -9.07
N ALA A 232 -3.70 -20.31 -10.35
CA ALA A 232 -2.75 -20.60 -11.42
C ALA A 232 -1.54 -19.63 -11.41
N ALA A 233 -1.79 -18.34 -11.16
CA ALA A 233 -0.74 -17.34 -11.01
C ALA A 233 0.11 -17.57 -9.75
N VAL A 234 -0.52 -17.92 -8.62
CA VAL A 234 0.15 -18.30 -7.38
C VAL A 234 1.10 -19.49 -7.60
N LYS A 235 0.64 -20.56 -8.25
CA LYS A 235 1.48 -21.72 -8.59
C LYS A 235 2.68 -21.37 -9.46
N ASN A 236 2.56 -20.37 -10.33
CA ASN A 236 3.70 -19.88 -11.11
C ASN A 236 4.68 -19.07 -10.25
N ALA A 237 4.20 -18.25 -9.33
CA ALA A 237 5.03 -17.51 -8.38
C ALA A 237 5.83 -18.46 -7.45
N GLU A 238 5.20 -19.55 -7.00
CA GLU A 238 5.84 -20.57 -6.14
C GLU A 238 7.05 -21.25 -6.76
N LYS A 239 7.10 -21.35 -8.10
CA LYS A 239 8.29 -21.86 -8.80
C LYS A 239 9.51 -20.96 -8.60
N LYS A 240 9.30 -19.68 -8.26
CA LYS A 240 10.35 -18.67 -8.07
C LYS A 240 10.69 -18.44 -6.60
N SER A 241 9.72 -18.56 -5.70
CA SER A 241 9.89 -18.21 -4.28
C SER A 241 8.77 -18.78 -3.40
N PRO A 242 9.03 -19.11 -2.12
CA PRO A 242 8.01 -19.53 -1.16
C PRO A 242 7.19 -18.35 -0.59
N VAL A 243 7.29 -17.14 -1.13
CA VAL A 243 6.59 -15.93 -0.62
C VAL A 243 5.09 -16.15 -0.40
N MET A 244 4.46 -17.00 -1.21
CA MET A 244 3.03 -17.27 -1.09
C MET A 244 2.66 -18.09 0.16
N ASP A 245 3.62 -18.75 0.81
CA ASP A 245 3.41 -19.43 2.09
C ASP A 245 3.06 -18.46 3.23
N LEU A 246 3.42 -17.16 3.10
CA LEU A 246 3.02 -16.12 4.05
C LEU A 246 1.49 -16.05 4.22
N TRP A 247 0.74 -16.47 3.21
CA TRP A 247 -0.73 -16.41 3.19
C TRP A 247 -1.36 -17.78 3.01
N ARG A 248 -0.69 -18.87 3.43
CA ARG A 248 -1.19 -20.25 3.25
C ARG A 248 -2.63 -20.43 3.72
N ASN A 249 -2.97 -19.98 4.93
CA ASN A 249 -4.34 -20.09 5.46
C ASN A 249 -5.38 -19.36 4.60
N ILE A 250 -5.03 -18.19 4.04
CA ILE A 250 -5.91 -17.41 3.17
C ILE A 250 -6.04 -18.09 1.79
N ARG A 251 -4.95 -18.68 1.30
CA ARG A 251 -4.95 -19.44 0.06
C ARG A 251 -5.80 -20.70 0.17
N ASP A 252 -5.73 -21.42 1.28
CA ASP A 252 -6.55 -22.61 1.52
C ASP A 252 -8.04 -22.26 1.49
N ASP A 253 -8.44 -21.14 2.12
CA ASP A 253 -9.78 -20.58 2.03
C ASP A 253 -10.18 -20.26 0.57
N ALA A 254 -9.27 -19.66 -0.21
CA ALA A 254 -9.49 -19.32 -1.62
C ALA A 254 -9.65 -20.56 -2.51
N ILE A 255 -8.84 -21.59 -2.28
CA ILE A 255 -8.95 -22.87 -2.99
C ILE A 255 -10.29 -23.54 -2.66
N ALA A 256 -10.68 -23.57 -1.39
CA ALA A 256 -11.96 -24.13 -0.97
C ALA A 256 -13.14 -23.41 -1.64
N ALA A 257 -13.12 -22.07 -1.65
CA ALA A 257 -14.15 -21.27 -2.32
C ALA A 257 -14.16 -21.42 -3.84
N SER A 258 -13.01 -21.73 -4.48
CA SER A 258 -12.92 -21.97 -5.92
C SER A 258 -13.56 -23.28 -6.40
N SER A 259 -13.90 -24.15 -5.44
CA SER A 259 -14.48 -25.47 -5.66
C SER A 259 -15.96 -25.55 -5.24
N ALA A 260 -16.56 -24.45 -4.79
CA ALA A 260 -17.97 -24.39 -4.42
C ALA A 260 -18.83 -24.24 -5.70
N GLU A 261 -19.73 -25.19 -5.93
CA GLU A 261 -20.74 -25.17 -7.00
C GLU A 261 -21.84 -24.12 -6.77
#